data_AF-A0A8B5PSX7-F1
#
_entry.id   AF-A0A8B5PSX7-F1
#
_cell.length_a   1.000
_cell.length_b   1.000
_cell.length_c   1.000
_cell.angle_alpha   90.00
_cell.angle_beta   90.00
_cell.angle_gamma   90.00
#
_symmetry.space_group_name_H-M   'P 1'
#
loop_
_entity.id
_entity.type
_entity.pdbx_description
1 polymer ?
#
loop_
_entity_poly.entity_id
_entity_poly.type
_entity_poly.pdbx_seq_one_letter_code
_entity_poly.pdbx_strand_id
1 'polypeptide(L)'
;MTDEFLRWLLGVITSTGLIGGVAFLMRDTVANFLSKTVEHRFEKKLETFKAGIRDNEKELDQIRSFLVSARRERDAAIQAKRLEAAEILLRARHGLSELSMLVEYMKILNTEQILKAKDPKIIEFVDMLMKPFDVDEKIKKLGAIDKTIPRLYLSENSLKAFDAYQSIIFHAAMMLKLLSIPLRDKGDLIKTGILSKTVIDLVPASKEGFDKWGEEYAYYWSTYFHDQILQALRHEVSGADDMTRDAESVQRLALDSRRAQINIRSSLEQIGLPENLIKPDEAAAASSSVADKAQA
;
A
#
# COMPACT_ATOMS: atom_id res chain seq x y z
N MET A 1 49.70 36.89 82.14
CA MET A 1 49.12 36.87 80.78
C MET A 1 49.75 35.83 79.85
N THR A 2 51.05 35.53 79.94
CA THR A 2 51.72 34.52 79.07
C THR A 2 51.38 33.06 79.42
N ASP A 3 51.14 32.76 80.70
CA ASP A 3 50.91 31.37 81.17
C ASP A 3 49.51 30.84 80.84
N GLU A 4 48.48 31.70 80.83
CA GLU A 4 47.12 31.32 80.42
C GLU A 4 47.01 31.08 78.91
N PHE A 5 47.73 31.86 78.10
CA PHE A 5 47.77 31.69 76.65
C PHE A 5 48.46 30.38 76.25
N LEU A 6 49.55 30.00 76.92
CA LEU A 6 50.25 28.73 76.69
C LEU A 6 49.39 27.52 77.08
N ARG A 7 48.66 27.59 78.20
CA ARG A 7 47.73 26.52 78.61
C ARG A 7 46.55 26.38 77.65
N TRP A 8 46.00 27.49 77.16
CA TRP A 8 44.97 27.47 76.14
C TRP A 8 45.48 26.89 74.82
N LEU A 9 46.66 27.33 74.35
CA LEU A 9 47.28 26.84 73.11
C LEU A 9 47.62 25.34 73.20
N LEU A 10 48.15 24.87 74.32
CA LEU A 10 48.40 23.44 74.55
C LEU A 10 47.10 22.64 74.60
N GLY A 11 46.04 23.17 75.20
CA GLY A 11 44.70 22.56 75.18
C GLY A 11 44.10 22.48 73.78
N VAL A 12 44.27 23.52 72.95
CA VAL A 12 43.83 23.54 71.56
C VAL A 12 44.65 22.58 70.71
N ILE A 13 45.97 22.51 70.89
CA ILE A 13 46.84 21.59 70.11
C ILE A 13 46.59 20.14 70.49
N THR A 14 46.39 19.83 71.78
CA THR A 14 46.10 18.46 72.22
C THR A 14 44.71 18.01 71.79
N SER A 15 43.68 18.85 71.89
CA SER A 15 42.34 18.53 71.36
C SER A 15 42.33 18.42 69.84
N THR A 16 42.95 19.35 69.11
CA THR A 16 43.04 19.32 67.65
C THR A 16 43.89 18.14 67.16
N GLY A 17 44.97 17.81 67.87
CA GLY A 17 45.84 16.67 67.57
C GLY A 17 45.16 15.33 67.85
N LEU A 18 44.37 15.21 68.93
CA LEU A 18 43.54 14.03 69.20
C LEU A 18 42.46 13.87 68.13
N ILE A 19 41.74 14.94 67.78
CA ILE A 19 40.71 14.89 66.74
C ILE A 19 41.34 14.56 65.37
N GLY A 20 42.48 15.16 65.04
CA GLY A 20 43.22 14.88 63.82
C GLY A 20 43.75 13.45 63.76
N GLY A 21 44.26 12.93 64.88
CA GLY A 21 44.73 11.54 65.01
C GLY A 21 43.59 10.52 64.89
N VAL A 22 42.46 10.78 65.54
CA VAL A 22 41.25 9.95 65.42
C VAL A 22 40.69 10.01 63.98
N ALA A 23 40.66 11.19 63.36
CA ALA A 23 40.23 11.35 61.98
C ALA A 23 41.17 10.64 60.99
N PHE A 24 42.48 10.65 61.24
CA PHE A 24 43.46 9.93 60.42
C PHE A 24 43.30 8.41 60.54
N LEU A 25 43.11 7.88 61.76
CA LEU A 25 42.86 6.46 61.99
C LEU A 25 41.51 6.00 61.44
N MET A 26 40.49 6.85 61.49
CA MET A 26 39.16 6.56 60.95
C MET A 26 39.03 6.86 59.45
N ARG A 27 40.05 7.47 58.82
CA ARG A 27 40.00 7.85 57.40
C ARG A 27 39.65 6.67 56.52
N ASP A 28 40.30 5.53 56.71
CA ASP A 28 40.10 4.36 55.87
C ASP A 28 38.73 3.71 56.12
N THR A 29 38.26 3.71 57.38
CA THR A 29 36.94 3.20 57.74
C THR A 29 35.82 4.07 57.15
N VAL A 30 35.95 5.40 57.24
CA VAL A 30 35.00 6.35 56.68
C VAL A 30 35.04 6.32 55.15
N ALA A 31 36.22 6.26 54.54
CA ALA A 31 36.38 6.13 53.09
C ALA A 31 35.75 4.83 52.58
N ASN A 32 36.01 3.70 53.23
CA ASN A 32 35.44 2.40 52.86
C ASN A 32 33.92 2.35 53.08
N PHE A 33 33.40 2.93 54.17
CA PHE A 33 31.96 2.99 54.43
C PHE A 33 31.23 3.86 53.41
N LEU A 34 31.78 5.05 53.10
CA LEU A 34 31.25 5.93 52.07
C LEU A 34 31.33 5.28 50.69
N SER A 35 32.47 4.68 50.34
CA SER A 35 32.65 3.97 49.06
C SER A 35 31.64 2.85 48.89
N LYS A 36 31.48 1.96 49.88
CA LYS A 36 30.51 0.86 49.81
C LYS A 36 29.06 1.35 49.74
N THR A 37 28.73 2.42 50.47
CA THR A 37 27.38 3.00 50.44
C THR A 37 27.08 3.61 49.07
N VAL A 38 28.05 4.30 48.48
CA VAL A 38 27.96 4.90 47.15
C VAL A 38 27.87 3.81 46.08
N GLU A 39 28.74 2.79 46.16
CA GLU A 39 28.76 1.62 45.26
C GLU A 39 27.41 0.88 45.28
N HIS A 40 26.89 0.55 46.47
CA HIS A 40 25.59 -0.12 46.58
C HIS A 40 24.43 0.74 46.03
N ARG A 41 24.46 2.07 46.26
CA ARG A 41 23.45 2.98 45.68
C ARG A 41 23.55 3.06 44.17
N PHE A 42 24.76 3.05 43.61
CA PHE A 42 24.97 3.02 42.17
C PHE A 42 24.54 1.69 41.57
N GLU A 43 24.92 0.56 42.16
CA GLU A 43 24.53 -0.77 41.72
C GLU A 43 23.02 -0.93 41.72
N LYS A 44 22.34 -0.53 42.80
CA LYS A 44 20.87 -0.55 42.90
C LYS A 44 20.19 0.35 41.86
N LYS A 45 20.73 1.55 41.62
CA LYS A 45 20.21 2.45 40.57
C LYS A 45 20.42 1.86 39.18
N LEU A 46 21.57 1.24 38.93
CA LEU A 46 21.90 0.62 37.65
C LEU A 46 21.03 -0.60 37.39
N GLU A 47 20.79 -1.43 38.40
CA GLU A 47 19.88 -2.57 38.32
C GLU A 47 18.44 -2.13 38.01
N THR A 48 17.95 -1.10 38.73
CA THR A 48 16.60 -0.56 38.50
C THR A 48 16.47 0.07 37.11
N PHE A 49 17.51 0.78 36.66
CA PHE A 49 17.57 1.35 35.31
C PHE A 49 17.60 0.25 34.25
N LYS A 50 18.43 -0.78 34.42
CA LYS A 50 18.51 -1.94 33.51
C LYS A 50 17.20 -2.71 33.44
N ALA A 51 16.52 -2.87 34.58
CA ALA A 51 15.19 -3.47 34.63
C ALA A 51 14.17 -2.62 33.86
N GLY A 52 14.14 -1.30 34.08
CA GLY A 52 13.26 -0.38 33.35
C GLY A 52 13.52 -0.35 31.84
N ILE A 53 14.79 -0.39 31.41
CA ILE A 53 15.14 -0.51 29.98
C ILE A 53 14.63 -1.81 29.38
N ARG A 54 14.79 -2.94 30.09
CA ARG A 54 14.32 -4.25 29.61
C ARG A 54 12.81 -4.34 29.51
N ASP A 55 12.09 -3.73 30.46
CA ASP A 55 10.63 -3.71 30.43
C ASP A 55 10.11 -2.79 29.31
N ASN A 56 10.73 -1.62 29.13
CA ASN A 56 10.44 -0.74 27.99
C ASN A 56 10.74 -1.40 26.64
N GLU A 57 11.83 -2.17 26.52
CA GLU A 57 12.17 -2.92 25.31
C GLU A 57 11.12 -3.99 24.99
N LYS A 58 10.65 -4.72 26.00
CA LYS A 58 9.55 -5.68 25.86
C LYS A 58 8.25 -5.01 25.43
N GLU A 59 7.90 -3.86 26.01
CA GLU A 59 6.71 -3.10 25.61
C GLU A 59 6.84 -2.61 24.17
N LEU A 60 8.01 -2.10 23.77
CA LEU A 60 8.27 -1.69 22.40
C LEU A 60 8.18 -2.85 21.41
N ASP A 61 8.71 -4.03 21.76
CA ASP A 61 8.60 -5.23 20.93
C ASP A 61 7.14 -5.72 20.81
N GLN A 62 6.36 -5.62 21.89
CA GLN A 62 4.92 -5.90 21.86
C GLN A 62 4.16 -4.92 20.97
N ILE A 63 4.45 -3.61 21.07
CA ILE A 63 3.84 -2.59 20.20
C ILE A 63 4.23 -2.83 18.74
N ARG A 64 5.51 -3.11 18.46
CA ARG A 64 6.00 -3.36 17.10
C ARG A 64 5.38 -4.61 16.50
N SER A 65 5.33 -5.71 17.26
CA SER A 65 4.71 -6.95 16.81
C SER A 65 3.21 -6.75 16.54
N PHE A 66 2.50 -6.02 17.42
CA PHE A 66 1.11 -5.64 17.21
C PHE A 66 0.91 -4.75 15.97
N LEU A 67 1.76 -3.74 15.75
CA LEU A 67 1.67 -2.88 14.57
C LEU A 67 1.91 -3.65 13.27
N VAL A 68 2.89 -4.57 13.27
CA VAL A 68 3.17 -5.44 12.13
C VAL A 68 2.00 -6.39 11.87
N SER A 69 1.44 -7.01 12.92
CA SER A 69 0.29 -7.91 12.77
C SER A 69 -0.95 -7.16 12.30
N ALA A 70 -1.29 -6.02 12.91
CA ALA A 70 -2.43 -5.19 12.52
C ALA A 70 -2.30 -4.70 11.07
N ARG A 71 -1.09 -4.30 10.65
CA ARG A 71 -0.83 -3.93 9.26
C ARG A 71 -1.02 -5.12 8.32
N ARG A 72 -0.50 -6.30 8.66
CA ARG A 72 -0.66 -7.52 7.88
C ARG A 72 -2.12 -7.93 7.76
N GLU A 73 -2.88 -7.87 8.83
CA GLU A 73 -4.33 -8.14 8.84
C GLU A 73 -5.08 -7.15 7.94
N ARG A 74 -4.78 -5.85 8.05
CA ARG A 74 -5.38 -4.83 7.19
C ARG A 74 -5.05 -5.07 5.72
N ASP A 75 -3.78 -5.36 5.41
CA ASP A 75 -3.33 -5.60 4.04
C ASP A 75 -3.96 -6.88 3.47
N ALA A 76 -4.08 -7.95 4.27
CA ALA A 76 -4.80 -9.16 3.89
C ALA A 76 -6.29 -8.90 3.64
N ALA A 77 -6.95 -8.09 4.48
CA ALA A 77 -8.35 -7.70 4.30
C ALA A 77 -8.55 -6.87 3.02
N ILE A 78 -7.64 -5.93 2.72
CA ILE A 78 -7.66 -5.16 1.48
C ILE A 78 -7.47 -6.08 0.27
N GLN A 79 -6.53 -7.02 0.34
CA GLN A 79 -6.30 -7.96 -0.76
C GLN A 79 -7.50 -8.91 -0.97
N ALA A 80 -8.14 -9.38 0.10
CA ALA A 80 -9.38 -10.14 0.00
C ALA A 80 -10.49 -9.32 -0.70
N LYS A 81 -10.61 -8.03 -0.39
CA LYS A 81 -11.57 -7.12 -1.05
C LYS A 81 -11.22 -6.84 -2.52
N ARG A 82 -9.94 -6.75 -2.86
CA ARG A 82 -9.49 -6.64 -4.26
C ARG A 82 -9.81 -7.89 -5.07
N LEU A 83 -9.62 -9.08 -4.48
CA LEU A 83 -9.99 -10.34 -5.12
C LEU A 83 -11.51 -10.41 -5.37
N GLU A 84 -12.31 -10.10 -4.35
CA GLU A 84 -13.77 -10.03 -4.47
C GLU A 84 -14.20 -9.04 -5.58
N ALA A 85 -13.59 -7.85 -5.58
CA ALA A 85 -13.83 -6.83 -6.59
C ALA A 85 -13.47 -7.32 -8.02
N ALA A 86 -12.34 -8.00 -8.18
CA ALA A 86 -11.90 -8.56 -9.45
C ALA A 86 -12.87 -9.66 -9.94
N GLU A 87 -13.35 -10.53 -9.05
CA GLU A 87 -14.34 -11.55 -9.39
C GLU A 87 -15.67 -10.94 -9.86
N ILE A 88 -16.16 -9.91 -9.17
CA ILE A 88 -17.39 -9.20 -9.56
C ILE A 88 -17.22 -8.60 -10.96
N LEU A 89 -16.08 -7.95 -11.23
CA LEU A 89 -15.82 -7.36 -12.55
C LEU A 89 -15.66 -8.44 -13.64
N LEU A 90 -15.08 -9.60 -13.31
CA LEU A 90 -15.01 -10.75 -14.23
C LEU A 90 -16.39 -11.31 -14.58
N ARG A 91 -17.30 -11.41 -13.60
CA ARG A 91 -18.69 -11.82 -13.87
C ARG A 91 -19.39 -10.84 -14.79
N ALA A 92 -19.20 -9.53 -14.57
CA ALA A 92 -19.74 -8.50 -15.45
C ALA A 92 -19.14 -8.57 -16.87
N ARG A 93 -17.82 -8.81 -16.98
CA ARG A 93 -17.13 -9.02 -18.26
C ARG A 93 -17.68 -10.23 -19.00
N HIS A 94 -17.92 -11.33 -18.29
CA HIS A 94 -18.52 -12.52 -18.88
C HIS A 94 -19.93 -12.24 -19.41
N GLY A 95 -20.80 -11.61 -18.61
CA GLY A 95 -22.14 -11.24 -19.06
C GLY A 95 -22.13 -10.32 -20.30
N LEU A 96 -21.14 -9.42 -20.40
CA LEU A 96 -20.94 -8.61 -21.60
C LEU A 96 -20.48 -9.46 -22.80
N SER A 97 -19.57 -10.42 -22.59
CA SER A 97 -19.07 -11.30 -23.65
C SER A 97 -20.16 -12.12 -24.32
N GLU A 98 -21.25 -12.42 -23.62
CA GLU A 98 -22.42 -13.08 -24.20
C GLU A 98 -23.15 -12.28 -25.28
N LEU A 99 -22.90 -10.96 -25.34
CA LEU A 99 -23.41 -10.04 -26.36
C LEU A 99 -22.35 -9.67 -27.41
N SER A 100 -21.15 -10.23 -27.32
CA SER A 100 -20.04 -9.92 -28.24
C SER A 100 -20.36 -10.20 -29.71
N MET A 101 -21.18 -11.20 -29.99
CA MET A 101 -21.64 -11.51 -31.36
C MET A 101 -22.41 -10.35 -32.01
N LEU A 102 -23.09 -9.50 -31.21
CA LEU A 102 -23.74 -8.30 -31.73
C LEU A 102 -22.72 -7.31 -32.29
N VAL A 103 -21.55 -7.23 -31.67
CA VAL A 103 -20.43 -6.42 -32.18
C VAL A 103 -19.92 -6.98 -33.50
N GLU A 104 -19.81 -8.30 -33.63
CA GLU A 104 -19.41 -8.95 -34.90
C GLU A 104 -20.42 -8.67 -36.02
N TYR A 105 -21.73 -8.69 -35.73
CA TYR A 105 -22.73 -8.28 -36.73
C TYR A 105 -22.53 -6.83 -37.17
N MET A 106 -22.28 -5.91 -36.23
CA MET A 106 -22.06 -4.50 -36.55
C MET A 106 -20.81 -4.22 -37.38
N LYS A 107 -19.79 -5.08 -37.36
CA LYS A 107 -18.63 -4.98 -38.26
C LYS A 107 -18.97 -5.33 -39.72
N ILE A 108 -20.00 -6.13 -39.94
CA ILE A 108 -20.39 -6.66 -41.26
C ILE A 108 -21.51 -5.82 -41.87
N LEU A 109 -22.44 -5.32 -41.04
CA LEU A 109 -23.60 -4.56 -41.50
C LEU A 109 -23.20 -3.15 -41.95
N ASN A 110 -23.63 -2.77 -43.15
CA ASN A 110 -23.53 -1.38 -43.59
C ASN A 110 -24.67 -0.57 -42.98
N THR A 111 -24.41 0.04 -41.81
CA THR A 111 -25.44 0.75 -41.05
C THR A 111 -26.02 1.93 -41.81
N GLU A 112 -25.20 2.65 -42.59
CA GLU A 112 -25.65 3.79 -43.39
C GLU A 112 -26.65 3.40 -44.47
N GLN A 113 -26.40 2.31 -45.20
CA GLN A 113 -27.31 1.82 -46.23
C GLN A 113 -28.61 1.30 -45.61
N ILE A 114 -28.51 0.58 -44.50
CA ILE A 114 -29.67 0.06 -43.77
C ILE A 114 -30.56 1.19 -43.24
N LEU A 115 -29.96 2.26 -42.70
CA LEU A 115 -30.71 3.43 -42.21
C LEU A 115 -31.42 4.19 -43.32
N LYS A 116 -30.84 4.22 -44.53
CA LYS A 116 -31.45 4.85 -45.72
C LYS A 116 -32.55 3.97 -46.34
N ALA A 117 -32.39 2.64 -46.25
CA ALA A 117 -33.32 1.68 -46.80
C ALA A 117 -34.56 1.52 -45.89
N LYS A 118 -35.72 1.97 -46.36
CA LYS A 118 -36.99 1.87 -45.63
C LYS A 118 -37.73 0.56 -45.90
N ASP A 119 -37.00 -0.55 -46.04
CA ASP A 119 -37.58 -1.86 -46.35
C ASP A 119 -37.92 -2.62 -45.05
N PRO A 120 -39.20 -2.99 -44.82
CA PRO A 120 -39.62 -3.82 -43.68
C PRO A 120 -38.86 -5.13 -43.54
N LYS A 121 -38.34 -5.71 -44.63
CA LYS A 121 -37.53 -6.94 -44.59
C LYS A 121 -36.21 -6.77 -43.84
N ILE A 122 -35.64 -5.57 -43.85
CA ILE A 122 -34.40 -5.28 -43.13
C ILE A 122 -34.66 -5.28 -41.61
N ILE A 123 -35.84 -4.78 -41.20
CA ILE A 123 -36.26 -4.82 -39.80
C ILE A 123 -36.42 -6.27 -39.32
N GLU A 124 -37.09 -7.11 -40.11
CA GLU A 124 -37.28 -8.53 -39.79
C GLU A 124 -35.94 -9.29 -39.74
N PHE A 125 -35.03 -8.99 -40.67
CA PHE A 125 -33.68 -9.56 -40.67
C PHE A 125 -32.89 -9.19 -39.40
N VAL A 126 -32.90 -7.92 -38.99
CA VAL A 126 -32.20 -7.48 -37.77
C VAL A 126 -32.84 -8.09 -36.52
N ASP A 127 -34.17 -8.17 -36.45
CA ASP A 127 -34.87 -8.81 -35.33
C ASP A 127 -34.49 -10.30 -35.19
N MET A 128 -34.37 -11.01 -36.32
CA MET A 128 -33.91 -12.39 -36.36
C MET A 128 -32.49 -12.56 -35.81
N LEU A 129 -31.59 -11.61 -36.07
CA LEU A 129 -30.23 -11.62 -35.53
C LEU A 129 -30.19 -11.37 -34.03
N MET A 130 -31.09 -10.55 -33.49
CA MET A 130 -31.10 -10.18 -32.07
C MET A 130 -31.80 -11.21 -31.18
N LYS A 131 -32.85 -11.86 -31.68
CA LYS A 131 -33.73 -12.75 -30.91
C LYS A 131 -33.00 -13.84 -30.11
N PRO A 132 -31.95 -14.52 -30.62
CA PRO A 132 -31.24 -15.56 -29.88
C PRO A 132 -30.51 -15.06 -28.63
N PHE A 133 -30.24 -13.75 -28.54
CA PHE A 133 -29.41 -13.19 -27.49
C PHE A 133 -30.19 -12.66 -26.29
N ASP A 134 -31.52 -12.59 -26.38
CA ASP A 134 -32.40 -12.00 -25.35
C ASP A 134 -31.79 -10.76 -24.70
N VAL A 135 -31.50 -9.76 -25.54
CA VAL A 135 -30.69 -8.59 -25.18
C VAL A 135 -31.27 -7.86 -23.96
N ASP A 136 -32.59 -7.78 -23.85
CA ASP A 136 -33.28 -7.08 -22.78
C ASP A 136 -33.07 -7.82 -21.43
N GLU A 137 -33.16 -9.15 -21.41
CA GLU A 137 -32.87 -9.95 -20.21
C GLU A 137 -31.40 -9.84 -19.79
N LYS A 138 -30.47 -9.94 -20.76
CA LYS A 138 -29.02 -9.88 -20.47
C LYS A 138 -28.58 -8.51 -19.95
N ILE A 139 -29.10 -7.42 -20.52
CA ILE A 139 -28.84 -6.07 -20.00
C ILE A 139 -29.39 -5.92 -18.57
N LYS A 140 -30.57 -6.47 -18.27
CA LYS A 140 -31.13 -6.46 -16.92
C LYS A 140 -30.26 -7.22 -15.92
N LYS A 141 -29.76 -8.41 -16.28
CA LYS A 141 -28.82 -9.18 -15.46
C LYS A 141 -27.52 -8.41 -15.20
N LEU A 142 -26.98 -7.76 -16.24
CA LEU A 142 -25.78 -6.92 -16.12
C LEU A 142 -26.00 -5.70 -15.22
N GLY A 143 -27.18 -5.08 -15.27
CA GLY A 143 -27.55 -3.95 -14.41
C GLY A 143 -27.74 -4.33 -12.94
N ALA A 144 -28.02 -5.60 -12.65
CA ALA A 144 -28.15 -6.11 -11.27
C ALA A 144 -26.79 -6.35 -10.59
N ILE A 145 -25.69 -6.37 -11.35
CA ILE A 145 -24.35 -6.52 -10.78
C ILE A 145 -23.94 -5.20 -10.13
N ASP A 146 -23.74 -5.23 -8.81
CA ASP A 146 -23.22 -4.09 -8.07
C ASP A 146 -21.75 -3.82 -8.43
N LYS A 147 -21.49 -2.64 -9.01
CA LYS A 147 -20.16 -2.20 -9.43
C LYS A 147 -19.50 -1.24 -8.44
N THR A 148 -20.12 -0.97 -7.29
CA THR A 148 -19.56 -0.07 -6.26
C THR A 148 -18.27 -0.62 -5.66
N ILE A 149 -18.23 -1.91 -5.33
CA ILE A 149 -17.05 -2.59 -4.80
C ILE A 149 -15.89 -2.58 -5.81
N PRO A 150 -16.06 -3.01 -7.07
CA PRO A 150 -15.05 -2.84 -8.12
C PRO A 150 -14.50 -1.41 -8.23
N ARG A 151 -15.36 -0.39 -8.21
CA ARG A 151 -14.94 1.01 -8.32
C ARG A 151 -14.13 1.50 -7.11
N LEU A 152 -14.31 0.91 -5.93
CA LEU A 152 -13.57 1.29 -4.73
C LEU A 152 -12.18 0.65 -4.65
N TYR A 153 -12.04 -0.61 -5.08
CA TYR A 153 -10.84 -1.41 -4.79
C TYR A 153 -9.94 -1.67 -6.00
N LEU A 154 -10.43 -1.52 -7.24
CA LEU A 154 -9.65 -1.74 -8.45
C LEU A 154 -9.06 -0.43 -8.98
N SER A 155 -7.96 -0.52 -9.74
CA SER A 155 -7.36 0.66 -10.37
C SER A 155 -8.21 1.22 -11.51
N GLU A 156 -7.97 2.50 -11.80
CA GLU A 156 -8.51 3.21 -12.95
C GLU A 156 -8.23 2.50 -14.28
N ASN A 157 -7.10 1.80 -14.41
CA ASN A 157 -6.76 1.11 -15.66
C ASN A 157 -7.74 -0.05 -15.92
N SER A 158 -7.96 -0.88 -14.89
CA SER A 158 -8.90 -2.00 -14.92
C SER A 158 -10.33 -1.51 -15.21
N LEU A 159 -10.74 -0.43 -14.56
CA LEU A 159 -12.08 0.15 -14.71
C LEU A 159 -12.28 0.80 -16.08
N LYS A 160 -11.31 1.55 -16.60
CA LYS A 160 -11.42 2.20 -17.91
C LYS A 160 -11.45 1.19 -19.05
N ALA A 161 -10.65 0.13 -18.98
CA ALA A 161 -10.71 -0.96 -19.97
C ALA A 161 -12.09 -1.63 -19.97
N PHE A 162 -12.67 -1.85 -18.78
CA PHE A 162 -14.02 -2.40 -18.65
C PHE A 162 -15.09 -1.44 -19.18
N ASP A 163 -15.03 -0.16 -18.80
CA ASP A 163 -16.01 0.85 -19.22
C ASP A 163 -15.97 1.03 -20.75
N ALA A 164 -14.79 1.03 -21.38
CA ALA A 164 -14.65 1.07 -22.84
C ALA A 164 -15.26 -0.16 -23.53
N TYR A 165 -14.97 -1.37 -23.03
CA TYR A 165 -15.56 -2.61 -23.53
C TYR A 165 -17.09 -2.61 -23.42
N GLN A 166 -17.61 -2.19 -22.25
CA GLN A 166 -19.03 -2.07 -22.00
C GLN A 166 -19.69 -1.08 -22.96
N SER A 167 -19.08 0.08 -23.19
CA SER A 167 -19.59 1.08 -24.13
C SER A 167 -19.68 0.55 -25.55
N ILE A 168 -18.66 -0.17 -26.04
CA ILE A 168 -18.68 -0.75 -27.39
C ILE A 168 -19.82 -1.76 -27.54
N ILE A 169 -20.00 -2.66 -26.56
CA ILE A 169 -21.08 -3.68 -26.61
C ILE A 169 -22.45 -3.05 -26.53
N PHE A 170 -22.67 -2.12 -25.60
CA PHE A 170 -23.95 -1.44 -25.47
C PHE A 170 -24.27 -0.61 -26.70
N HIS A 171 -23.27 0.02 -27.31
CA HIS A 171 -23.48 0.72 -28.58
C HIS A 171 -23.93 -0.23 -29.68
N ALA A 172 -23.29 -1.39 -29.84
CA ALA A 172 -23.73 -2.40 -30.82
C ALA A 172 -25.16 -2.89 -30.55
N ALA A 173 -25.48 -3.20 -29.30
CA ALA A 173 -26.82 -3.64 -28.89
C ALA A 173 -27.89 -2.57 -29.15
N MET A 174 -27.61 -1.31 -28.78
CA MET A 174 -28.50 -0.18 -29.02
C MET A 174 -28.69 0.10 -30.51
N MET A 175 -27.62 0.05 -31.30
CA MET A 175 -27.68 0.24 -32.74
C MET A 175 -28.54 -0.82 -33.41
N LEU A 176 -28.34 -2.11 -33.10
CA LEU A 176 -29.19 -3.18 -33.64
C LEU A 176 -30.66 -3.01 -33.22
N LYS A 177 -30.92 -2.63 -31.97
CA LYS A 177 -32.28 -2.34 -31.50
C LYS A 177 -32.91 -1.16 -32.26
N LEU A 178 -32.14 -0.10 -32.52
CA LEU A 178 -32.59 1.04 -33.30
C LEU A 178 -32.91 0.63 -34.76
N LEU A 179 -32.11 -0.27 -35.32
CA LEU A 179 -32.35 -0.81 -36.66
C LEU A 179 -33.62 -1.68 -36.71
N SER A 180 -33.96 -2.42 -35.66
CA SER A 180 -35.17 -3.26 -35.61
C SER A 180 -36.49 -2.51 -35.32
N ILE A 181 -36.46 -1.21 -35.03
CA ILE A 181 -37.70 -0.43 -34.80
C ILE A 181 -38.08 0.34 -36.08
N PRO A 182 -39.35 0.39 -36.50
CA PRO A 182 -39.77 1.20 -37.65
C PRO A 182 -39.84 2.70 -37.30
N LEU A 183 -38.70 3.38 -37.25
CA LEU A 183 -38.59 4.84 -37.08
C LEU A 183 -38.22 5.54 -38.39
N ARG A 184 -38.80 6.72 -38.62
CA ARG A 184 -38.76 7.45 -39.91
C ARG A 184 -37.48 8.28 -40.11
N ASP A 185 -36.89 8.79 -39.02
CA ASP A 185 -35.63 9.54 -38.96
C ASP A 185 -34.75 9.02 -37.81
N LYS A 186 -34.01 7.94 -38.09
CA LYS A 186 -33.14 7.26 -37.10
C LYS A 186 -31.76 7.90 -36.95
N GLY A 187 -31.30 8.63 -37.97
CA GLY A 187 -29.94 9.17 -38.04
C GLY A 187 -29.63 10.21 -36.95
N ASP A 188 -30.60 11.07 -36.63
CA ASP A 188 -30.42 12.15 -35.65
C ASP A 188 -30.33 11.65 -34.19
N LEU A 189 -30.69 10.37 -33.95
CA LEU A 189 -30.61 9.75 -32.64
C LEU A 189 -29.23 9.14 -32.35
N ILE A 190 -28.35 9.06 -33.35
CA ILE A 190 -27.03 8.45 -33.24
C ILE A 190 -26.01 9.53 -32.88
N LYS A 191 -25.57 9.54 -31.62
CA LYS A 191 -24.46 10.40 -31.19
C LYS A 191 -23.13 9.80 -31.65
N THR A 192 -22.50 10.44 -32.61
CA THR A 192 -21.17 10.07 -33.12
C THR A 192 -20.06 10.70 -32.24
N GLY A 193 -18.91 10.03 -32.13
CA GLY A 193 -17.70 10.58 -31.51
C GLY A 193 -17.42 10.15 -30.05
N ILE A 194 -18.35 9.49 -29.37
CA ILE A 194 -18.18 9.13 -27.95
C ILE A 194 -17.26 7.91 -27.81
N LEU A 195 -17.41 6.89 -28.66
CA LEU A 195 -16.58 5.70 -28.61
C LEU A 195 -15.18 6.01 -29.14
N SER A 196 -15.07 6.72 -30.26
CA SER A 196 -13.76 7.10 -30.83
C SER A 196 -12.92 7.87 -29.81
N LYS A 197 -13.48 8.86 -29.11
CA LYS A 197 -12.78 9.56 -28.04
C LYS A 197 -12.31 8.61 -26.93
N THR A 198 -13.20 7.75 -26.43
CA THR A 198 -12.89 6.81 -25.34
C THR A 198 -11.76 5.85 -25.73
N VAL A 199 -11.78 5.34 -26.97
CA VAL A 199 -10.75 4.41 -27.45
C VAL A 199 -9.44 5.15 -27.72
N ILE A 200 -9.45 6.35 -28.30
CA ILE A 200 -8.24 7.15 -28.56
C ILE A 200 -7.56 7.55 -27.25
N ASP A 201 -8.34 7.92 -26.22
CA ASP A 201 -7.80 8.29 -24.91
C ASP A 201 -7.07 7.11 -24.23
N LEU A 202 -7.51 5.87 -24.47
CA LEU A 202 -6.88 4.65 -23.92
C LEU A 202 -5.80 4.05 -24.83
N VAL A 203 -5.97 4.18 -26.15
CA VAL A 203 -5.07 3.66 -27.18
C VAL A 203 -4.82 4.75 -28.22
N PRO A 204 -3.88 5.68 -27.99
CA PRO A 204 -3.65 6.81 -28.90
C PRO A 204 -3.27 6.39 -30.32
N ALA A 205 -2.65 5.23 -30.49
CA ALA A 205 -2.31 4.64 -31.78
C ALA A 205 -3.55 4.33 -32.66
N SER A 206 -4.74 4.22 -32.06
CA SER A 206 -5.99 3.95 -32.78
C SER A 206 -6.51 5.15 -33.59
N LYS A 207 -6.00 6.36 -33.34
CA LYS A 207 -6.49 7.62 -33.92
C LYS A 207 -6.52 7.59 -35.45
N GLU A 208 -5.45 7.12 -36.09
CA GLU A 208 -5.37 7.05 -37.56
C GLU A 208 -6.44 6.10 -38.14
N GLY A 209 -6.80 5.04 -37.41
CA GLY A 209 -7.86 4.13 -37.83
C GLY A 209 -9.24 4.78 -37.77
N PHE A 210 -9.51 5.57 -36.73
CA PHE A 210 -10.75 6.36 -36.62
C PHE A 210 -10.86 7.45 -37.69
N ASP A 211 -9.74 8.11 -38.04
CA ASP A 211 -9.73 9.13 -39.09
C ASP A 211 -10.08 8.53 -40.48
N LYS A 212 -9.74 7.25 -40.71
CA LYS A 212 -9.99 6.55 -41.98
C LYS A 212 -11.36 5.86 -42.05
N TRP A 213 -11.78 5.21 -40.98
CA TRP A 213 -12.95 4.31 -40.97
C TRP A 213 -14.11 4.82 -40.11
N GLY A 214 -13.96 5.97 -39.45
CA GLY A 214 -15.00 6.59 -38.64
C GLY A 214 -15.32 5.82 -37.36
N GLU A 215 -16.50 6.10 -36.79
CA GLU A 215 -16.92 5.59 -35.47
C GLU A 215 -17.06 4.05 -35.44
N GLU A 216 -17.42 3.42 -36.56
CA GLU A 216 -17.59 1.96 -36.67
C GLU A 216 -16.26 1.21 -36.40
N TYR A 217 -15.12 1.88 -36.56
CA TYR A 217 -13.82 1.32 -36.21
C TYR A 217 -13.72 0.91 -34.73
N ALA A 218 -14.53 1.50 -33.84
CA ALA A 218 -14.58 1.14 -32.42
C ALA A 218 -14.91 -0.34 -32.19
N TYR A 219 -15.69 -0.97 -33.08
CA TYR A 219 -16.07 -2.38 -32.94
C TYR A 219 -14.87 -3.33 -33.06
N TYR A 220 -13.81 -2.96 -33.78
CA TYR A 220 -12.59 -3.76 -33.91
C TYR A 220 -11.76 -3.78 -32.62
N TRP A 221 -12.02 -2.86 -31.69
CA TRP A 221 -11.33 -2.78 -30.40
C TRP A 221 -12.01 -3.58 -29.29
N SER A 222 -13.17 -4.20 -29.54
CA SER A 222 -13.89 -4.97 -28.52
C SER A 222 -13.06 -6.12 -27.94
N THR A 223 -12.40 -6.90 -28.81
CA THR A 223 -11.54 -8.01 -28.42
C THR A 223 -10.32 -7.53 -27.63
N TYR A 224 -9.71 -6.43 -28.06
CA TYR A 224 -8.59 -5.82 -27.35
C TYR A 224 -8.96 -5.48 -25.90
N PHE A 225 -10.05 -4.74 -25.69
CA PHE A 225 -10.47 -4.37 -24.34
C PHE A 225 -10.95 -5.58 -23.53
N HIS A 226 -11.61 -6.55 -24.16
CA HIS A 226 -11.94 -7.81 -23.50
C HIS A 226 -10.72 -8.49 -22.88
N ASP A 227 -9.63 -8.61 -23.62
CA ASP A 227 -8.42 -9.27 -23.15
C ASP A 227 -7.63 -8.40 -22.16
N GLN A 228 -7.59 -7.09 -22.42
CA GLN A 228 -6.96 -6.12 -21.54
C GLN A 228 -7.56 -6.11 -20.13
N ILE A 229 -8.88 -6.27 -19.99
CA ILE A 229 -9.53 -6.38 -18.66
C ILE A 229 -8.94 -7.56 -17.87
N LEU A 230 -8.81 -8.72 -18.51
CA LEU A 230 -8.29 -9.91 -17.82
C LEU A 230 -6.82 -9.73 -17.44
N GLN A 231 -6.02 -9.12 -18.32
CA GLN A 231 -4.62 -8.81 -18.04
C GLN A 231 -4.49 -7.84 -16.87
N ALA A 232 -5.28 -6.75 -16.87
CA ALA A 232 -5.29 -5.76 -15.80
C ALA A 232 -5.71 -6.40 -14.46
N LEU A 233 -6.80 -7.17 -14.43
CA LEU A 233 -7.26 -7.84 -13.21
C LEU A 233 -6.26 -8.87 -12.67
N ARG A 234 -5.54 -9.59 -13.52
CA ARG A 234 -4.45 -10.48 -13.07
C ARG A 234 -3.34 -9.70 -12.40
N HIS A 235 -2.98 -8.53 -12.93
CA HIS A 235 -1.99 -7.66 -12.32
C HIS A 235 -2.42 -7.20 -10.92
N GLU A 236 -3.68 -6.75 -10.77
CA GLU A 236 -4.27 -6.32 -9.49
C GLU A 236 -4.21 -7.41 -8.41
N VAL A 237 -4.61 -8.63 -8.78
CA VAL A 237 -4.69 -9.76 -7.84
C VAL A 237 -3.32 -10.34 -7.52
N SER A 238 -2.37 -10.29 -8.47
CA SER A 238 -1.02 -10.82 -8.27
C SER A 238 -0.18 -10.02 -7.27
N GLY A 239 -0.59 -8.79 -6.94
CA GLY A 239 0.14 -7.95 -6.00
C GLY A 239 1.56 -7.63 -6.46
N ALA A 240 1.85 -7.63 -7.77
CA ALA A 240 3.19 -7.36 -8.30
C ALA A 240 3.78 -6.00 -7.82
N ASP A 241 2.92 -5.04 -7.48
CA ASP A 241 3.31 -3.77 -6.87
C ASP A 241 3.65 -3.85 -5.37
N ASP A 242 3.24 -4.91 -4.65
CA ASP A 242 3.46 -5.06 -3.21
C ASP A 242 4.92 -5.44 -2.84
N MET A 243 5.72 -5.98 -3.76
CA MET A 243 7.16 -6.25 -3.51
C MET A 243 7.94 -4.96 -3.17
N THR A 244 7.53 -3.82 -3.72
CA THR A 244 8.13 -2.52 -3.41
C THR A 244 7.76 -2.03 -2.01
N ARG A 245 6.52 -2.30 -1.56
CA ARG A 245 6.05 -2.00 -0.20
C ARG A 245 6.75 -2.84 0.86
N ASP A 246 7.05 -4.10 0.57
CA ASP A 246 7.81 -4.95 1.49
C ASP A 246 9.26 -4.46 1.62
N ALA A 247 9.89 -4.05 0.52
CA ALA A 247 11.22 -3.44 0.54
C ALA A 247 11.25 -2.12 1.36
N GLU A 248 10.27 -1.23 1.17
CA GLU A 248 10.14 0.00 1.98
C GLU A 248 9.89 -0.29 3.46
N SER A 249 9.14 -1.36 3.76
CA SER A 249 8.85 -1.77 5.13
C SER A 249 10.08 -2.31 5.84
N VAL A 250 10.89 -3.12 5.14
CA VAL A 250 12.20 -3.59 5.61
C VAL A 250 13.17 -2.41 5.82
N GLN A 251 13.15 -1.43 4.92
CA GLN A 251 13.99 -0.23 5.06
C GLN A 251 13.60 0.61 6.28
N ARG A 252 12.30 0.85 6.52
CA ARG A 252 11.82 1.55 7.72
C ARG A 252 12.19 0.79 9.00
N LEU A 253 12.06 -0.53 8.98
CA LEU A 253 12.44 -1.41 10.08
C LEU A 253 13.92 -1.24 10.47
N ALA A 254 14.81 -1.15 9.47
CA ALA A 254 16.24 -0.93 9.67
C ALA A 254 16.53 0.47 10.25
N LEU A 255 15.81 1.49 9.80
CA LEU A 255 15.94 2.86 10.31
C LEU A 255 15.47 2.98 11.76
N ASP A 256 14.35 2.36 12.13
CA ASP A 256 13.82 2.37 13.49
C ASP A 256 14.76 1.63 14.46
N SER A 257 15.35 0.52 14.02
CA SER A 257 16.38 -0.20 14.79
C SER A 257 17.61 0.68 15.06
N ARG A 258 18.10 1.40 14.06
CA ARG A 258 19.22 2.34 14.23
C ARG A 258 18.89 3.47 15.20
N ARG A 259 17.65 3.97 15.16
CA ARG A 259 17.19 5.05 16.04
C ARG A 259 17.10 4.58 17.50
N ALA A 260 16.65 3.36 17.74
CA ALA A 260 16.66 2.74 19.06
C ALA A 260 18.09 2.65 19.64
N GLN A 261 19.07 2.23 18.82
CA GLN A 261 20.47 2.19 19.24
C GLN A 261 21.03 3.57 19.65
N ILE A 262 20.70 4.61 18.87
CA ILE A 262 21.12 6.00 19.18
C ILE A 262 20.52 6.46 20.52
N ASN A 263 19.23 6.19 20.75
CA ASN A 263 18.56 6.57 22.00
C ASN A 263 19.14 5.87 23.24
N ILE A 264 19.58 4.60 23.09
CA ILE A 264 20.24 3.85 24.17
C ILE A 264 21.59 4.49 24.50
N ARG A 265 22.39 4.85 23.48
CA ARG A 265 23.68 5.54 23.67
C ARG A 265 23.51 6.90 24.35
N SER A 266 22.58 7.73 23.87
CA SER A 266 22.34 9.05 24.48
C SER A 266 21.85 8.95 25.93
N SER A 267 21.12 7.89 26.27
CA SER A 267 20.64 7.67 27.64
C SER A 267 21.77 7.23 28.59
N LEU A 268 22.77 6.49 28.10
CA LEU A 268 23.96 6.12 28.88
C LEU A 268 24.85 7.32 29.17
N GLU A 269 25.03 8.20 28.18
CA GLU A 269 25.76 9.46 28.32
C GLU A 269 25.11 10.36 29.38
N GLN A 270 23.78 10.49 29.39
CA GLN A 270 23.04 11.31 30.37
C GLN A 270 23.19 10.82 31.82
N ILE A 271 23.45 9.53 32.03
CA ILE A 271 23.56 8.91 33.37
C ILE A 271 25.03 8.80 33.81
N GLY A 272 25.99 9.18 32.94
CA GLY A 272 27.42 9.16 33.24
C GLY A 272 28.03 7.76 33.26
N LEU A 273 27.40 6.80 32.58
CA LEU A 273 27.89 5.42 32.47
C LEU A 273 28.82 5.27 31.25
N PRO A 274 29.88 4.45 31.34
CA PRO A 274 30.82 4.25 30.25
C PRO A 274 30.19 3.50 29.06
N GLU A 275 30.53 3.89 27.83
CA GLU A 275 30.00 3.32 26.58
C GLU A 275 30.35 1.83 26.37
N ASN A 276 31.33 1.31 27.10
CA ASN A 276 31.77 -0.09 27.03
C ASN A 276 30.72 -1.10 27.55
N LEU A 277 29.59 -0.62 28.05
CA LEU A 277 28.46 -1.45 28.48
C LEU A 277 27.56 -1.90 27.30
N ILE A 278 27.72 -1.31 26.11
CA ILE A 278 27.01 -1.73 24.89
C ILE A 278 27.94 -2.58 24.02
N LYS A 279 27.46 -3.71 23.51
CA LYS A 279 28.19 -4.51 22.52
C LYS A 279 28.37 -3.72 21.21
N PRO A 280 29.53 -3.81 20.54
CA PRO A 280 29.70 -3.22 19.22
C PRO A 280 28.69 -3.80 18.23
N ASP A 281 28.26 -2.97 17.28
CA ASP A 281 27.16 -3.23 16.36
C ASP A 281 27.50 -4.39 15.39
N GLU A 282 27.06 -5.61 15.72
CA GLU A 282 27.27 -6.82 14.89
C GLU A 282 26.57 -6.71 13.53
N ALA A 283 25.48 -5.92 13.42
CA ALA A 283 24.77 -5.72 12.17
C ALA A 283 25.53 -4.83 11.17
N ALA A 284 26.26 -3.82 11.65
CA ALA A 284 27.16 -3.02 10.82
C ALA A 284 28.34 -3.86 10.29
N ALA A 285 28.91 -4.74 11.12
CA ALA A 285 29.99 -5.64 10.74
C ALA A 285 29.58 -6.72 9.71
N ALA A 286 28.31 -7.17 9.74
CA ALA A 286 27.79 -8.11 8.75
C ALA A 286 27.53 -7.44 7.38
N SER A 287 27.04 -6.19 7.38
CA SER A 287 26.74 -5.44 6.14
C SER A 287 27.98 -5.06 5.32
N SER A 288 29.12 -4.84 5.96
CA SER A 288 30.40 -4.62 5.25
C SER A 288 30.95 -5.89 4.62
N SER A 289 30.71 -7.07 5.21
CA SER A 289 31.19 -8.36 4.67
C SER A 289 30.44 -8.83 3.41
N VAL A 290 29.21 -8.36 3.20
CA VAL A 290 28.40 -8.68 2.02
C VAL A 290 28.74 -7.72 0.87
N ALA A 291 29.07 -6.47 1.15
CA ALA A 291 29.55 -5.51 0.16
C ALA A 291 30.92 -5.90 -0.43
N ASP A 292 31.85 -6.41 0.39
CA ASP A 292 33.17 -6.87 -0.08
C ASP A 292 33.11 -8.19 -0.87
N LYS A 293 32.08 -9.02 -0.69
CA LYS A 293 31.88 -10.25 -1.47
C LYS A 293 31.15 -10.05 -2.80
N ALA A 294 30.59 -8.86 -3.05
CA ALA A 294 29.96 -8.51 -4.32
C ALA A 294 30.92 -7.83 -5.31
N GLN A 295 32.17 -7.57 -4.91
CA GLN A 295 33.22 -6.97 -5.74
C GLN A 295 34.43 -7.89 -5.99
N ALA A 296 34.33 -9.19 -5.68
CA ALA A 296 35.32 -10.22 -6.00
C ALA A 296 34.78 -11.22 -7.02
#